data_AF-A0A1D2MN42-F1
#
_entry.id   AF-A0A1D2MN42-F1
#
_cell.length_a   1.000
_cell.length_b   1.000
_cell.length_c   1.000
_cell.angle_alpha   90.00
_cell.angle_beta   90.00
_cell.angle_gamma   90.00
#
_symmetry.space_group_name_H-M   'P 1'
#
loop_
_entity.id
_entity.type
_entity.pdbx_description
1 polymer ?
#
loop_
_entity_poly.entity_id
_entity_poly.type
_entity_poly.pdbx_seq_one_letter_code
_entity_poly.pdbx_strand_id
1 'polypeptide(L)'
;MFLRNLSRVAAVGIGGAGFAGGMFVEKYRNYAQVNAAGSFSGYDAGGGAVIPMDQEPHVPKVKPTRASQIMKFGFPGMDNIRSYNDFVLSYDQRNRVPHWVFEHLTRNHIKHNPEVDRSKCDFYEDSSIHPFFRAHNSDYKGSGYDRGHLAAAGNHRLSQTHVGETFVLSNIAPQVGKGFNRDAWNTLEKYVRGLTRRYENVYVCSGPLYLPRREADGKYYVRALSNRPE
;
A
#
# COMPACT_ATOMS: atom_id res chain seq x y z
N MET A 1 -6.25 -31.24 -11.82
CA MET A 1 -6.61 -30.87 -13.21
C MET A 1 -7.63 -29.73 -13.10
N PHE A 2 -7.34 -28.59 -13.75
CA PHE A 2 -8.05 -27.29 -13.75
C PHE A 2 -8.06 -26.45 -12.46
N LEU A 3 -7.82 -25.14 -12.44
CA LEU A 3 -6.95 -24.22 -13.22
C LEU A 3 -7.09 -22.83 -12.53
N ARG A 4 -5.94 -22.26 -12.12
CA ARG A 4 -5.56 -20.83 -12.11
C ARG A 4 -6.66 -19.77 -11.86
N ASN A 5 -6.64 -19.16 -10.68
CA ASN A 5 -6.97 -17.73 -10.51
C ASN A 5 -5.70 -16.98 -10.09
N LEU A 6 -4.94 -16.52 -11.08
CA LEU A 6 -3.80 -15.63 -10.86
C LEU A 6 -4.33 -14.20 -10.69
N SER A 7 -4.34 -13.68 -9.48
CA SER A 7 -4.44 -12.25 -9.23
C SER A 7 -3.18 -11.59 -9.81
N ARG A 8 -3.33 -10.85 -10.92
CA ARG A 8 -2.21 -10.16 -11.57
C ARG A 8 -1.86 -8.90 -10.77
N VAL A 9 -0.81 -8.98 -9.97
CA VAL A 9 -0.12 -7.83 -9.37
C VAL A 9 0.74 -7.18 -10.46
N ALA A 10 0.50 -5.90 -10.76
CA ALA A 10 1.40 -5.11 -11.59
C ALA A 10 2.49 -4.52 -10.69
N ALA A 11 3.67 -5.14 -10.67
CA ALA A 11 4.87 -4.55 -10.08
C ALA A 11 5.55 -3.68 -11.14
N VAL A 12 5.53 -2.36 -10.96
CA VAL A 12 6.35 -1.45 -11.77
C VAL A 12 7.68 -1.30 -11.05
N GLY A 13 8.64 -2.17 -11.38
CA GLY A 13 10.03 -1.96 -11.01
C GLY A 13 10.68 -1.00 -12.01
N ILE A 14 11.00 0.23 -11.60
CA ILE A 14 11.90 1.09 -12.39
C ILE A 14 13.33 0.58 -12.16
N GLY A 15 13.67 -0.51 -12.85
CA GLY A 15 15.03 -0.82 -13.25
C GLY A 15 15.32 -0.11 -14.57
N GLY A 16 16.55 0.38 -14.76
CA GLY A 16 16.94 0.99 -16.03
C GLY A 16 16.65 0.08 -17.23
N ALA A 17 16.15 0.71 -18.29
CA ALA A 17 15.86 0.19 -19.63
C ALA A 17 14.59 -0.68 -19.80
N GLY A 18 13.60 -0.14 -20.52
CA GLY A 18 12.60 -0.92 -21.27
C GLY A 18 11.14 -0.72 -20.83
N PHE A 19 10.40 0.14 -21.54
CA PHE A 19 8.94 0.19 -21.46
C PHE A 19 8.33 -0.97 -22.26
N ALA A 20 7.57 -1.85 -21.60
CA ALA A 20 6.62 -2.74 -22.27
C ALA A 20 5.27 -2.67 -21.54
N GLY A 21 4.31 -1.97 -22.13
CA GLY A 21 2.96 -1.81 -21.59
C GLY A 21 2.02 -2.89 -22.13
N GLY A 22 1.37 -3.63 -21.23
CA GLY A 22 0.23 -4.50 -21.54
C GLY A 22 -0.99 -4.05 -20.75
N MET A 23 -2.05 -3.64 -21.43
CA MET A 23 -3.37 -3.37 -20.82
C MET A 23 -4.24 -4.62 -20.93
N PHE A 24 -4.87 -5.04 -19.84
CA PHE A 24 -5.93 -6.05 -19.85
C PHE A 24 -7.15 -5.51 -19.09
N VAL A 25 -8.32 -5.55 -19.73
CA VAL A 25 -9.60 -5.10 -19.19
C VAL A 25 -10.48 -6.34 -19.02
N GLU A 26 -11.07 -6.53 -17.84
CA GLU A 26 -12.07 -7.57 -17.63
C GLU A 26 -13.39 -6.95 -17.15
N LYS A 27 -14.46 -7.26 -17.88
CA LYS A 27 -15.82 -6.77 -17.71
C LYS A 27 -16.59 -7.83 -16.94
N TYR A 28 -16.97 -7.57 -15.68
CA TYR A 28 -17.72 -8.54 -14.89
C TYR A 28 -19.17 -8.69 -15.40
N ARG A 29 -19.58 -9.95 -15.56
CA ARG A 29 -20.93 -10.41 -15.90
C ARG A 29 -21.51 -11.04 -14.62
N ASN A 30 -22.67 -10.56 -14.17
CA ASN A 30 -23.35 -11.04 -12.96
C ASN A 30 -23.72 -12.53 -13.09
N TYR A 31 -23.44 -13.32 -12.04
CA TYR A 31 -24.02 -14.64 -11.87
C TYR A 31 -24.84 -14.67 -10.57
N ALA A 32 -26.12 -14.98 -10.72
CA ALA A 32 -27.08 -15.18 -9.64
C ALA A 32 -26.72 -16.44 -8.84
N GLN A 33 -27.00 -16.39 -7.53
CA GLN A 33 -26.92 -17.52 -6.62
C GLN A 33 -27.79 -18.69 -7.10
N VAL A 34 -27.20 -19.87 -7.16
CA VAL A 34 -27.91 -21.15 -7.30
C VAL A 34 -27.97 -21.76 -5.90
N ASN A 35 -29.16 -21.78 -5.29
CA ASN A 35 -29.39 -22.53 -4.06
C ASN A 35 -29.69 -23.99 -4.43
N ALA A 36 -28.79 -24.91 -4.07
CA ALA A 36 -29.06 -26.33 -4.13
C ALA A 36 -29.60 -26.78 -2.76
N ALA A 37 -30.90 -27.02 -2.69
CA ALA A 37 -31.52 -27.74 -1.57
C ALA A 37 -31.50 -29.24 -1.90
N GLY A 38 -30.77 -30.03 -1.12
CA GLY A 38 -30.77 -31.49 -1.14
C GLY A 38 -31.23 -32.01 0.22
N SER A 39 -32.43 -32.57 0.26
CA SER A 39 -33.15 -33.02 1.45
C SER A 39 -32.57 -34.31 2.05
N PHE A 40 -32.54 -34.40 3.38
CA PHE A 40 -32.51 -35.67 4.09
C PHE A 40 -33.60 -35.64 5.17
N SER A 41 -34.48 -36.65 5.14
CA SER A 41 -35.67 -36.78 6.00
C SER A 41 -35.36 -37.65 7.22
N GLY A 42 -35.89 -37.30 8.39
CA GLY A 42 -35.80 -38.17 9.57
C GLY A 42 -36.36 -37.57 10.86
N TYR A 43 -37.62 -37.96 11.15
CA TYR A 43 -38.28 -38.13 12.45
C TYR A 43 -38.82 -36.91 13.23
N ASP A 44 -40.16 -36.90 13.29
CA ASP A 44 -41.00 -36.17 14.26
C ASP A 44 -40.87 -36.74 15.67
N ALA A 45 -40.68 -35.85 16.65
CA ALA A 45 -41.07 -36.08 18.04
C ALA A 45 -41.50 -34.73 18.65
N GLY A 46 -42.75 -34.68 19.09
CA GLY A 46 -43.47 -33.45 19.42
C GLY A 46 -43.04 -32.73 20.69
N GLY A 47 -43.62 -31.53 20.84
CA GLY A 47 -43.72 -30.82 22.13
C GLY A 47 -42.58 -29.85 22.44
N GLY A 48 -42.27 -28.91 21.54
CA GLY A 48 -41.42 -27.76 21.82
C GLY A 48 -42.11 -26.47 21.35
N ALA A 49 -42.13 -25.44 22.19
CA ALA A 49 -42.65 -24.13 21.83
C ALA A 49 -42.02 -23.64 20.52
N VAL A 50 -42.85 -23.22 19.57
CA VAL A 50 -42.40 -22.62 18.31
C VAL A 50 -41.79 -21.26 18.66
N ILE A 51 -40.47 -21.21 18.83
CA ILE A 51 -39.75 -19.93 18.84
C ILE A 51 -39.86 -19.40 17.40
N PRO A 52 -40.39 -18.19 17.16
CA PRO A 52 -40.44 -17.64 15.82
C PRO A 52 -39.03 -17.52 15.26
N MET A 53 -38.67 -18.42 14.35
CA MET A 53 -37.40 -18.40 13.63
C MET A 53 -37.53 -17.45 12.43
N ASP A 54 -37.82 -16.17 12.72
CA ASP A 54 -38.03 -15.14 11.70
C ASP A 54 -37.27 -13.83 12.00
N GLN A 55 -36.28 -13.89 12.88
CA GLN A 55 -35.28 -12.85 12.98
C GLN A 55 -33.96 -13.39 12.43
N GLU A 56 -33.75 -13.15 11.13
CA GLU A 56 -32.39 -12.99 10.58
C GLU A 56 -31.57 -12.23 11.64
N PRO A 57 -30.46 -12.80 12.15
CA PRO A 57 -29.68 -12.13 13.19
C PRO A 57 -29.36 -10.74 12.67
N HIS A 58 -29.77 -9.71 13.43
CA HIS A 58 -29.45 -8.34 13.09
C HIS A 58 -27.95 -8.15 13.27
N VAL A 59 -27.17 -8.54 12.27
CA VAL A 59 -25.74 -8.25 12.19
C VAL A 59 -25.67 -6.74 12.03
N PRO A 60 -25.11 -6.01 13.01
CA PRO A 60 -24.94 -4.57 12.87
C PRO A 60 -24.13 -4.32 11.61
N LYS A 61 -24.62 -3.46 10.72
CA LYS A 61 -23.85 -3.04 9.53
C LYS A 61 -22.69 -2.16 10.00
N VAL A 62 -21.60 -2.79 10.44
CA VAL A 62 -20.37 -2.10 10.84
C VAL A 62 -19.79 -1.44 9.60
N LYS A 63 -19.62 -0.11 9.63
CA LYS A 63 -18.95 0.60 8.53
C LYS A 63 -17.51 0.12 8.44
N PRO A 64 -17.00 -0.22 7.24
CA PRO A 64 -15.62 -0.69 7.09
C PRO A 64 -14.64 0.40 7.51
N THR A 65 -13.66 0.04 8.34
CA THR A 65 -12.58 0.94 8.76
C THR A 65 -11.77 1.41 7.55
N ARG A 66 -11.12 2.57 7.64
CA ARG A 66 -10.30 3.08 6.53
C ARG A 66 -9.16 2.11 6.15
N ALA A 67 -8.52 1.49 7.14
CA ALA A 67 -7.54 0.42 6.93
C ALA A 67 -8.10 -0.75 6.12
N SER A 68 -9.31 -1.24 6.46
CA SER A 68 -9.93 -2.35 5.73
C SER A 68 -10.27 -1.99 4.27
N GLN A 69 -10.60 -0.71 4.01
CA GLN A 69 -10.80 -0.22 2.65
C GLN A 69 -9.50 -0.16 1.87
N ILE A 70 -8.39 0.28 2.50
CA ILE A 70 -7.06 0.34 1.87
C ILE A 70 -6.57 -1.08 1.54
N MET A 71 -6.71 -2.00 2.49
CA MET A 71 -6.22 -3.38 2.39
C MET A 71 -7.25 -4.34 1.76
N LYS A 72 -8.16 -3.83 0.92
CA LYS A 72 -9.23 -4.61 0.27
C LYS A 72 -8.72 -5.87 -0.44
N PHE A 73 -7.53 -5.80 -1.04
CA PHE A 73 -6.93 -6.90 -1.81
C PHE A 73 -5.92 -7.74 -1.03
N GLY A 74 -5.92 -7.61 0.31
CA GLY A 74 -5.04 -8.35 1.20
C GLY A 74 -3.73 -7.62 1.50
N PHE A 75 -2.94 -8.23 2.39
CA PHE A 75 -1.67 -7.71 2.87
C PHE A 75 -0.52 -8.35 2.08
N PRO A 76 0.44 -7.57 1.53
CA PRO A 76 1.64 -8.13 0.89
C PRO A 76 2.50 -8.98 1.84
N GLY A 77 2.46 -8.65 3.13
CA GLY A 77 3.08 -9.38 4.26
C GLY A 77 2.50 -8.85 5.57
N MET A 78 2.84 -9.44 6.72
CA MET A 78 2.23 -9.05 8.01
C MET A 78 3.25 -8.59 9.06
N ASP A 79 4.50 -8.33 8.65
CA ASP A 79 5.54 -7.88 9.56
C ASP A 79 5.31 -6.42 9.98
N ASN A 80 5.31 -6.13 11.29
CA ASN A 80 5.27 -4.78 11.86
C ASN A 80 4.30 -3.81 11.16
N ILE A 81 3.01 -4.17 11.09
CA ILE A 81 1.98 -3.37 10.42
C ILE A 81 1.62 -2.12 11.23
N ARG A 82 1.52 -0.99 10.53
CA ARG A 82 1.04 0.29 11.07
C ARG A 82 -0.04 0.85 10.17
N SER A 83 -1.16 1.26 10.76
CA SER A 83 -2.23 1.96 10.05
C SER A 83 -2.18 3.44 10.40
N TYR A 84 -2.10 4.27 9.38
CA TYR A 84 -2.30 5.71 9.46
C TYR A 84 -3.73 6.04 9.03
N ASN A 85 -4.09 7.33 9.03
CA ASN A 85 -5.45 7.73 8.66
C ASN A 85 -5.76 7.46 7.19
N ASP A 86 -4.76 7.46 6.30
CA ASP A 86 -5.01 7.36 4.85
C ASP A 86 -4.05 6.45 4.07
N PHE A 87 -3.17 5.72 4.78
CA PHE A 87 -2.32 4.68 4.20
C PHE A 87 -1.98 3.61 5.26
N VAL A 88 -1.50 2.45 4.81
CA VAL A 88 -1.04 1.37 5.68
C VAL A 88 0.40 1.02 5.30
N LEU A 89 1.27 0.78 6.28
CA LEU A 89 2.63 0.32 6.00
C LEU A 89 3.00 -0.93 6.80
N SER A 90 3.99 -1.65 6.29
CA SER A 90 4.74 -2.69 7.00
C SER A 90 6.17 -2.20 7.15
N TYR A 91 6.71 -2.21 8.37
CA TYR A 91 8.02 -1.61 8.65
C TYR A 91 9.13 -2.65 8.81
N ASP A 92 10.22 -2.51 8.06
CA ASP A 92 11.43 -3.32 8.23
C ASP A 92 12.29 -2.73 9.35
N GLN A 93 12.18 -3.30 10.56
CA GLN A 93 12.97 -2.88 11.71
C GLN A 93 14.49 -3.05 11.49
N ARG A 94 14.91 -4.02 10.67
CA ARG A 94 16.33 -4.28 10.39
C ARG A 94 16.91 -3.22 9.46
N ASN A 95 16.17 -2.82 8.43
CA ASN A 95 16.63 -1.81 7.46
C ASN A 95 16.20 -0.37 7.81
N ARG A 96 15.34 -0.19 8.81
CA ARG A 96 14.78 1.10 9.24
C ARG A 96 14.02 1.84 8.15
N VAL A 97 13.38 1.12 7.25
CA VAL A 97 12.54 1.62 6.14
C VAL A 97 11.28 0.73 6.01
N PRO A 98 10.24 1.13 5.28
CA PRO A 98 9.13 0.21 4.99
C PRO A 98 9.59 -1.04 4.22
N HIS A 99 9.00 -2.19 4.53
CA HIS A 99 8.90 -3.29 3.57
C HIS A 99 8.01 -2.89 2.39
N TRP A 100 6.85 -2.32 2.72
CA TRP A 100 5.89 -1.80 1.75
C TRP A 100 4.96 -0.78 2.40
N VAL A 101 4.37 0.06 1.56
CA VAL A 101 3.30 1.00 1.87
C VAL A 101 2.16 0.79 0.89
N PHE A 102 0.93 0.85 1.38
CA PHE A 102 -0.28 0.61 0.62
C PHE A 102 -1.23 1.80 0.71
N GLU A 103 -1.71 2.25 -0.45
CA GLU A 103 -2.58 3.40 -0.60
C GLU A 103 -3.83 3.02 -1.39
N HIS A 104 -4.97 3.61 -1.02
CA HIS A 104 -6.20 3.57 -1.80
C HIS A 104 -6.62 4.97 -2.21
N LEU A 105 -6.43 5.28 -3.49
CA LEU A 105 -6.65 6.59 -4.07
C LEU A 105 -7.99 6.65 -4.79
N THR A 106 -8.68 7.77 -4.62
CA THR A 106 -9.83 8.14 -5.43
C THR A 106 -9.65 9.57 -5.91
N ARG A 107 -10.50 10.02 -6.83
CA ARG A 107 -10.46 11.40 -7.33
C ARG A 107 -10.57 12.45 -6.22
N ASN A 108 -11.30 12.15 -5.14
CA ASN A 108 -11.44 13.05 -4.00
C ASN A 108 -10.13 13.19 -3.21
N HIS A 109 -9.40 12.09 -3.00
CA HIS A 109 -8.13 12.10 -2.25
C HIS A 109 -7.05 12.97 -2.89
N ILE A 110 -7.03 13.07 -4.22
CA ILE A 110 -5.99 13.78 -4.97
C ILE A 110 -6.36 15.22 -5.34
N LYS A 111 -7.63 15.60 -5.16
CA LYS A 111 -8.13 16.94 -5.53
C LYS A 111 -7.39 17.99 -4.70
N HIS A 112 -7.09 19.13 -5.31
CA HIS A 112 -6.52 20.26 -4.56
C HIS A 112 -7.49 20.67 -3.45
N ASN A 113 -7.00 20.71 -2.23
CA ASN A 113 -7.71 21.19 -1.06
C ASN A 113 -6.98 22.42 -0.50
N PRO A 114 -7.59 23.62 -0.51
CA PRO A 114 -6.93 24.84 -0.01
C PRO A 114 -6.65 24.81 1.50
N GLU A 115 -7.31 23.93 2.26
CA GLU A 115 -7.07 23.74 3.69
C GLU A 115 -5.82 22.90 3.99
N VAL A 116 -5.25 22.24 2.96
CA VAL A 116 -4.10 21.35 3.09
C VAL A 116 -2.86 22.03 2.53
N ASP A 117 -1.93 22.34 3.42
CA ASP A 117 -0.67 23.00 3.12
C ASP A 117 0.51 22.08 3.46
N ARG A 118 1.17 21.57 2.42
CA ARG A 118 2.35 20.72 2.54
C ARG A 118 3.54 21.44 3.18
N SER A 119 3.64 22.76 3.04
CA SER A 119 4.76 23.53 3.59
C SER A 119 4.77 23.57 5.12
N LYS A 120 3.65 23.24 5.77
CA LYS A 120 3.50 23.11 7.22
C LYS A 120 3.89 21.72 7.77
N CYS A 121 4.40 20.83 6.92
CA CYS A 121 4.76 19.48 7.31
C CYS A 121 6.28 19.35 7.39
N ASP A 122 6.77 18.91 8.54
CA ASP A 122 8.17 18.58 8.78
C ASP A 122 8.34 17.07 8.90
N PHE A 123 9.52 16.56 8.52
CA PHE A 123 9.85 15.15 8.76
C PHE A 123 10.09 14.88 10.24
N TYR A 124 9.43 13.86 10.78
CA TYR A 124 9.51 13.52 12.20
C TYR A 124 9.70 12.02 12.44
N GLU A 125 10.36 11.70 13.54
CA GLU A 125 10.57 10.34 13.99
C GLU A 125 9.26 9.65 14.41
N ASP A 126 9.10 8.37 14.07
CA ASP A 126 7.95 7.58 14.52
C ASP A 126 8.13 7.12 15.97
N SER A 127 7.47 7.80 16.91
CA SER A 127 7.54 7.47 18.34
C SER A 127 6.97 6.10 18.68
N SER A 128 6.14 5.52 17.81
CA SER A 128 5.54 4.19 17.98
C SER A 128 6.46 3.03 17.56
N ILE A 129 7.65 3.34 17.01
CA ILE A 129 8.73 2.38 16.76
C ILE A 129 9.71 2.43 17.93
N HIS A 130 10.13 1.25 18.41
CA HIS A 130 11.15 1.14 19.46
C HIS A 130 12.45 1.86 19.03
N PRO A 131 13.10 2.65 19.91
CA PRO A 131 14.25 3.48 19.53
C PRO A 131 15.38 2.77 18.77
N PHE A 132 15.66 1.50 19.06
CA PHE A 132 16.70 0.72 18.37
C PHE A 132 16.48 0.56 16.85
N PHE A 133 15.22 0.61 16.43
CA PHE A 133 14.80 0.40 15.04
C PHE A 133 14.28 1.67 14.39
N ARG A 134 14.34 2.81 15.10
CA ARG A 134 13.78 4.07 14.62
C ARG A 134 14.77 4.77 13.70
N ALA A 135 14.28 5.22 12.55
CA ALA A 135 15.03 6.14 11.69
C ALA A 135 14.97 7.56 12.27
N HIS A 136 16.08 8.29 12.17
CA HIS A 136 16.22 9.66 12.64
C HIS A 136 16.55 10.62 11.50
N ASN A 137 16.18 11.89 11.65
CA ASN A 137 16.56 12.91 10.66
C ASN A 137 18.08 13.02 10.46
N SER A 138 18.86 12.74 11.51
CA SER A 138 20.32 12.67 11.45
C SER A 138 20.85 11.59 10.51
N ASP A 139 20.13 10.49 10.31
CA ASP A 139 20.56 9.39 9.42
C ASP A 139 20.55 9.83 7.95
N TYR A 140 19.68 10.78 7.60
CA TYR A 140 19.55 11.32 6.25
C TYR A 140 20.40 12.57 6.04
N LYS A 141 20.61 13.37 7.08
CA LYS A 141 21.36 14.63 7.00
C LYS A 141 22.81 14.38 6.58
N GLY A 142 23.22 14.96 5.45
CA GLY A 142 24.59 14.81 4.94
C GLY A 142 24.88 13.45 4.28
N SER A 143 23.89 12.57 4.13
CA SER A 143 24.06 11.24 3.53
C SER A 143 24.23 11.25 2.00
N GLY A 144 23.90 12.37 1.34
CA GLY A 144 23.77 12.44 -0.12
C GLY A 144 22.43 11.93 -0.66
N TYR A 145 21.53 11.44 0.21
CA TYR A 145 20.20 10.95 -0.16
C TYR A 145 19.10 11.86 0.36
N ASP A 146 18.01 11.94 -0.41
CA ASP A 146 16.77 12.55 0.03
C ASP A 146 15.99 11.61 0.96
N ARG A 147 15.17 12.21 1.82
CA ARG A 147 14.05 11.55 2.50
C ARG A 147 12.92 11.30 1.50
N GLY A 148 13.02 10.19 0.77
CA GLY A 148 12.05 9.79 -0.25
C GLY A 148 10.80 9.15 0.34
N HIS A 149 9.63 9.69 0.01
CA HIS A 149 8.35 9.15 0.47
C HIS A 149 7.99 7.87 -0.30
N LEU A 150 7.37 6.89 0.38
CA LEU A 150 6.72 5.75 -0.28
C LEU A 150 5.22 5.98 -0.47
N ALA A 151 4.48 6.36 0.58
CA ALA A 151 3.20 7.04 0.44
C ALA A 151 3.43 8.52 0.19
N ALA A 152 3.17 8.98 -1.03
CA ALA A 152 3.52 10.33 -1.46
C ALA A 152 2.55 11.37 -0.87
N ALA A 153 3.07 12.46 -0.29
CA ALA A 153 2.26 13.56 0.26
C ALA A 153 1.15 14.08 -0.69
N GLY A 154 1.41 14.09 -2.00
CA GLY A 154 0.45 14.52 -3.01
C GLY A 154 -0.80 13.63 -3.17
N ASN A 155 -0.78 12.44 -2.59
CA ASN A 155 -1.87 11.46 -2.66
C ASN A 155 -2.89 11.63 -1.51
N HIS A 156 -2.52 12.36 -0.45
CA HIS A 156 -3.23 12.40 0.83
C HIS A 156 -3.74 13.81 1.18
N ARG A 157 -4.62 14.37 0.34
CA ARG A 157 -5.04 15.79 0.41
C ARG A 157 -6.41 16.04 1.01
N LEU A 158 -7.02 15.04 1.66
CA LEU A 158 -8.33 15.22 2.30
C LEU A 158 -8.26 16.07 3.57
N SER A 159 -7.16 15.99 4.33
CA SER A 159 -6.96 16.77 5.55
C SER A 159 -5.48 17.07 5.78
N GLN A 160 -5.20 18.10 6.59
CA GLN A 160 -3.82 18.43 6.99
C GLN A 160 -3.15 17.26 7.72
N THR A 161 -3.91 16.50 8.52
CA THR A 161 -3.41 15.32 9.23
C THR A 161 -2.96 14.24 8.25
N HIS A 162 -3.74 13.96 7.20
CA HIS A 162 -3.38 12.90 6.25
C HIS A 162 -2.07 13.20 5.53
N VAL A 163 -1.87 14.44 5.07
CA VAL A 163 -0.59 14.83 4.46
C VAL A 163 0.55 14.83 5.48
N GLY A 164 0.29 15.30 6.70
CA GLY A 164 1.30 15.35 7.77
C GLY A 164 1.81 13.96 8.14
N GLU A 165 0.94 12.95 8.19
CA GLU A 165 1.33 11.56 8.47
C GLU A 165 2.29 10.99 7.44
N THR A 166 2.28 11.48 6.20
CA THR A 166 3.23 11.01 5.16
C THR A 166 4.67 11.40 5.44
N PHE A 167 4.92 12.39 6.30
CA PHE A 167 6.26 12.87 6.66
C PHE A 167 6.89 12.09 7.81
N VAL A 168 6.20 11.11 8.37
CA VAL A 168 6.76 10.20 9.37
C VAL A 168 7.94 9.43 8.77
N LEU A 169 9.09 9.39 9.46
CA LEU A 169 10.29 8.73 8.95
C LEU A 169 10.12 7.22 8.73
N SER A 170 9.10 6.60 9.34
CA SER A 170 8.75 5.22 9.06
C SER A 170 8.15 4.99 7.68
N ASN A 171 7.70 6.04 6.96
CA ASN A 171 7.26 6.02 5.56
C ASN A 171 8.42 6.34 4.57
N ILE A 172 9.62 6.60 5.08
CA ILE A 172 10.72 7.15 4.28
C ILE A 172 11.78 6.09 3.97
N ALA A 173 12.30 6.14 2.76
CA ALA A 173 13.50 5.40 2.35
C ALA A 173 14.53 6.37 1.74
N PRO A 174 15.84 6.08 1.86
CA PRO A 174 16.88 6.85 1.19
C PRO A 174 16.71 6.76 -0.33
N GLN A 175 16.55 7.91 -0.99
CA GLN A 175 16.42 7.98 -2.43
C GLN A 175 17.45 8.94 -3.03
N VAL A 176 17.97 8.63 -4.21
CA VAL A 176 18.77 9.60 -4.98
C VAL A 176 17.90 10.83 -5.24
N GLY A 177 18.40 12.02 -4.94
CA GLY A 177 17.62 13.25 -5.04
C GLY A 177 17.33 13.67 -6.48
N LYS A 178 18.26 14.41 -7.08
CA LYS A 178 18.17 14.85 -8.49
C LYS A 178 18.27 13.63 -9.43
N GLY A 179 17.40 13.60 -10.44
CA GLY A 179 17.31 12.52 -11.42
C GLY A 179 16.42 11.35 -10.98
N PHE A 180 16.05 11.24 -9.69
CA PHE A 180 15.19 10.17 -9.20
C PHE A 180 14.04 10.68 -8.33
N ASN A 181 14.20 10.88 -7.02
CA ASN A 181 13.12 11.30 -6.10
C ASN A 181 12.38 12.54 -6.61
N ARG A 182 13.14 13.58 -6.99
CA ARG A 182 12.59 14.87 -7.41
C ARG A 182 12.02 14.86 -8.84
N ASP A 183 12.40 13.87 -9.64
CA ASP A 183 12.18 13.82 -11.09
C ASP A 183 11.44 12.53 -11.53
N ALA A 184 12.17 11.46 -11.84
CA ALA A 184 11.62 10.23 -12.41
C ALA A 184 10.58 9.56 -11.50
N TRP A 185 10.86 9.50 -10.19
CA TRP A 185 9.95 8.93 -9.19
C TRP A 185 8.68 9.78 -9.08
N ASN A 186 8.82 11.10 -8.92
CA ASN A 186 7.69 12.04 -8.94
C ASN A 186 6.86 11.96 -10.23
N THR A 187 7.48 11.65 -11.37
CA THR A 187 6.76 11.42 -12.64
C THR A 187 5.88 10.18 -12.57
N LEU A 188 6.38 9.07 -12.02
CA LEU A 188 5.59 7.88 -11.76
C LEU A 188 4.44 8.18 -10.78
N GLU A 189 4.70 8.90 -9.69
CA GLU A 189 3.66 9.29 -8.73
C GLU A 189 2.55 10.14 -9.39
N LYS A 190 2.93 11.11 -10.24
CA LYS A 190 1.97 11.92 -11.01
C LYS A 190 1.14 11.07 -11.96
N TYR A 191 1.76 10.10 -12.62
CA TYR A 191 1.07 9.16 -13.49
C TYR A 191 0.03 8.35 -12.71
N VAL A 192 0.41 7.76 -11.58
CA VAL A 192 -0.48 6.98 -10.71
C VAL A 192 -1.66 7.83 -10.21
N ARG A 193 -1.43 9.07 -9.78
CA ARG A 193 -2.52 10.01 -9.44
C ARG A 193 -3.45 10.25 -10.64
N GLY A 194 -2.88 10.41 -11.84
CA GLY A 194 -3.63 10.60 -13.07
C GLY A 194 -4.60 9.45 -13.39
N LEU A 195 -4.29 8.22 -12.96
CA LEU A 195 -5.17 7.06 -13.17
C LEU A 195 -6.54 7.20 -12.53
N THR A 196 -6.68 8.00 -11.46
CA THR A 196 -7.97 8.29 -10.81
C THR A 196 -8.94 9.11 -11.70
N ARG A 197 -8.45 9.62 -12.84
CA ARG A 197 -9.31 10.21 -13.88
C ARG A 197 -10.07 9.14 -14.66
N ARG A 198 -9.49 7.95 -14.80
CA ARG A 198 -10.04 6.82 -15.57
C ARG A 198 -10.68 5.76 -14.69
N TYR A 199 -10.11 5.52 -13.51
CA TYR A 199 -10.58 4.51 -12.57
C TYR A 199 -11.09 5.19 -11.30
N GLU A 200 -12.23 4.72 -10.79
CA GLU A 200 -12.84 5.27 -9.58
C GLU A 200 -11.96 5.05 -8.34
N ASN A 201 -11.36 3.86 -8.27
CA ASN A 201 -10.54 3.40 -7.17
C ASN A 201 -9.20 2.90 -7.73
N VAL A 202 -8.09 3.42 -7.22
CA VAL A 202 -6.72 3.02 -7.59
C VAL A 202 -6.00 2.55 -6.33
N TYR A 203 -5.47 1.34 -6.36
CA TYR A 203 -4.75 0.73 -5.25
C TYR A 203 -3.27 0.64 -5.60
N VAL A 204 -2.41 1.11 -4.71
CA VAL A 204 -0.98 1.26 -4.97
C VAL A 204 -0.20 0.62 -3.85
N CYS A 205 0.77 -0.21 -4.20
CA CYS A 205 1.74 -0.77 -3.28
C CYS A 205 3.14 -0.29 -3.69
N SER A 206 3.84 0.38 -2.78
CA SER A 206 5.17 0.94 -2.99
C SER A 206 6.15 0.34 -1.98
N GLY A 207 7.37 0.00 -2.39
CA GLY A 207 8.35 -0.62 -1.50
C GLY A 207 9.77 -0.58 -2.07
N PRO A 208 10.81 -0.66 -1.22
CA PRO A 208 12.19 -0.77 -1.67
C PRO A 208 12.50 -2.18 -2.20
N LEU A 209 13.51 -2.27 -3.06
CA LEU A 209 14.07 -3.54 -3.54
C LEU A 209 15.60 -3.55 -3.39
N TYR A 210 16.13 -4.70 -2.96
CA TYR A 210 17.56 -4.93 -2.82
C TYR A 210 17.98 -6.05 -3.80
N LEU A 211 18.25 -5.66 -5.04
CA LEU A 211 18.43 -6.61 -6.14
C LEU A 211 19.88 -7.09 -6.26
N PRO A 212 20.12 -8.37 -6.57
CA PRO A 212 21.45 -8.89 -6.77
C PRO A 212 22.07 -8.35 -8.07
N ARG A 213 23.39 -8.20 -8.08
CA ARG A 213 24.19 -7.87 -9.27
C ARG A 213 25.31 -8.89 -9.44
N ARG A 214 25.59 -9.26 -10.69
CA ARG A 214 26.70 -10.13 -11.03
C ARG A 214 28.00 -9.32 -11.04
N GLU A 215 29.01 -9.77 -10.32
CA GLU A 215 30.34 -9.15 -10.26
C GLU A 215 31.34 -9.89 -11.18
N ALA A 216 32.58 -9.38 -11.25
CA ALA A 216 33.62 -9.88 -12.15
C ALA A 216 34.05 -11.33 -11.87
N ASP A 217 33.90 -11.79 -10.62
CA ASP A 217 34.14 -13.18 -10.20
C ASP A 217 33.03 -14.16 -10.66
N GLY A 218 32.02 -13.65 -11.37
CA GLY A 218 30.88 -14.43 -11.86
C GLY A 218 29.79 -14.71 -10.84
N LYS A 219 29.93 -14.27 -9.58
CA LYS A 219 28.95 -14.49 -8.51
C LYS A 219 27.98 -13.31 -8.41
N TYR A 220 26.83 -13.56 -7.78
CA TYR A 220 25.81 -12.55 -7.51
C TYR A 220 25.89 -12.05 -6.07
N TYR A 221 25.89 -10.74 -5.90
CA TYR A 221 25.91 -10.09 -4.59
C TYR A 221 24.78 -9.07 -4.47
N VAL A 222 24.20 -8.96 -3.27
CA VAL A 222 23.31 -7.86 -2.90
C VAL A 222 24.13 -6.85 -2.08
N ARG A 223 24.35 -5.66 -2.64
CA ARG A 223 25.01 -4.55 -1.95
C ARG A 223 24.12 -3.32 -2.03
N ALA A 224 23.73 -2.80 -0.88
CA ALA A 224 23.00 -1.55 -0.75
C ALA A 224 23.95 -0.48 -0.20
N LEU A 225 23.91 0.73 -0.77
CA LEU A 225 24.59 1.93 -0.25
C LEU A 225 26.10 1.77 -0.01
N SER A 226 26.89 1.37 -1.02
CA SER A 226 28.32 1.66 -0.98
C SER A 226 28.55 3.08 -1.48
N ASN A 227 29.24 3.92 -0.71
CA ASN A 227 29.83 5.16 -1.21
C ASN A 227 30.45 4.88 -2.57
N ARG A 228 29.91 5.46 -3.65
CA ARG A 228 30.68 5.50 -4.89
C ARG A 228 31.89 6.38 -4.59
N PRO A 229 33.12 5.94 -4.87
CA PRO A 229 34.22 6.87 -4.95
C PRO A 229 33.85 7.94 -5.99
N GLU A 230 34.08 9.21 -5.66
CA GLU A 230 34.04 10.32 -6.62
C GLU A 230 35.04 10.08 -7.77
#